data_AF-A0A9R1CV16-F1
#
_entry.id   AF-A0A9R1CV16-F1
#
_cell.length_a   1.000
_cell.length_b   1.000
_cell.length_c   1.000
_cell.angle_alpha   90.00
_cell.angle_beta   90.00
_cell.angle_gamma   90.00
#
_symmetry.space_group_name_H-M   'P 1'
#
loop_
_entity.id
_entity.type
_entity.pdbx_description
1 polymer ?
#
loop_
_entity_poly.entity_id
_entity_poly.type
_entity_poly.pdbx_seq_one_letter_code
_entity_poly.pdbx_strand_id
1 'polypeptide(L)'
;MKSVQQFAQKFGYNDDYYIICDFGCRSGLKRFYVYDLNDKERIMASYCMHGSGSGSTETRPQFSNKLGSNASSLGLYALTGIGSRSLRFSIRLQGLDRTNSNAHARGILIHSAGVVSRFNGENKYLPIDGRLSQGCFAIDYITLLRLMAMYKLHGRHKRILLWACYKS
;
A
#
# COMPACT_ATOMS: atom_id res chain seq x y z
N MET A 1 -8.10 4.17 15.88
CA MET A 1 -7.03 3.21 16.28
C MET A 1 -7.59 2.05 17.09
N LYS A 2 -8.30 2.27 18.20
CA LYS A 2 -8.91 1.18 19.01
C LYS A 2 -9.71 0.14 18.19
N SER A 3 -10.52 0.60 17.22
CA SER A 3 -11.31 -0.30 16.36
C SER A 3 -10.47 -1.22 15.47
N VAL A 4 -9.35 -0.72 14.94
CA VAL A 4 -8.42 -1.51 14.11
C VAL A 4 -7.66 -2.52 14.94
N GLN A 5 -7.22 -2.12 16.14
CA GLN A 5 -6.48 -2.99 17.05
C GLN A 5 -7.37 -4.15 17.54
N GLN A 6 -8.61 -3.85 17.91
CA GLN A 6 -9.61 -4.87 18.28
C GLN A 6 -9.91 -5.84 17.13
N PHE A 7 -10.07 -5.33 15.90
CA PHE A 7 -10.23 -6.18 14.72
C PHE A 7 -9.01 -7.09 14.54
N ALA A 8 -7.79 -6.52 14.62
CA ALA A 8 -6.58 -7.29 14.44
C ALA A 8 -6.45 -8.41 15.47
N GLN A 9 -6.69 -8.11 16.75
CA GLN A 9 -6.71 -9.10 17.84
C GLN A 9 -7.71 -10.22 17.60
N LYS A 10 -8.96 -9.85 17.27
CA LYS A 10 -10.05 -10.82 17.06
C LYS A 10 -9.74 -11.81 15.95
N PHE A 11 -9.04 -11.38 14.90
CA PHE A 11 -8.77 -12.20 13.71
C PHE A 11 -7.31 -12.67 13.60
N GLY A 12 -6.49 -12.50 14.65
CA GLY A 12 -5.10 -12.99 14.68
C GLY A 12 -4.13 -12.22 13.76
N TYR A 13 -4.43 -10.97 13.44
CA TYR A 13 -3.52 -10.07 12.73
C TYR A 13 -2.59 -9.32 13.69
N ASN A 14 -1.62 -8.60 13.14
CA ASN A 14 -0.73 -7.77 13.93
C ASN A 14 -1.53 -6.60 14.53
N ASP A 15 -1.49 -6.49 15.85
CA ASP A 15 -2.18 -5.49 16.65
C ASP A 15 -1.25 -4.41 17.23
N ASP A 16 0.02 -4.43 16.81
CA ASP A 16 1.03 -3.41 17.12
C ASP A 16 1.19 -2.41 15.98
N TYR A 17 1.03 -2.85 14.72
CA TYR A 17 1.32 -2.05 13.54
C TYR A 17 0.20 -2.08 12.52
N TYR A 18 -0.04 -0.92 11.90
CA TYR A 18 -1.07 -0.77 10.88
C TYR A 18 -0.65 0.19 9.77
N ILE A 19 -1.09 -0.08 8.54
CA ILE A 19 -0.76 0.73 7.38
C ILE A 19 -2.04 1.34 6.79
N ILE A 20 -1.97 2.61 6.40
CA ILE A 20 -3.03 3.31 5.67
C ILE A 20 -2.45 3.85 4.37
N CYS A 21 -3.15 3.62 3.26
CA CYS A 21 -2.93 4.33 2.01
C CYS A 21 -4.22 5.09 1.63
N ASP A 22 -4.20 6.41 1.75
CA ASP A 22 -5.37 7.26 1.46
C ASP A 22 -5.27 7.86 0.07
N PHE A 23 -5.98 7.27 -0.89
CA PHE A 23 -6.04 7.79 -2.25
C PHE A 23 -6.91 9.05 -2.40
N GLY A 24 -7.70 9.42 -1.37
CA GLY A 24 -8.42 10.71 -1.35
C GLY A 24 -7.45 11.88 -1.22
N CYS A 25 -6.30 11.63 -0.59
CA CYS A 25 -5.17 12.55 -0.61
C CYS A 25 -4.46 12.52 -1.98
N ARG A 26 -4.24 13.70 -2.56
CA ARG A 26 -3.50 13.85 -3.83
C ARG A 26 -2.12 13.22 -3.73
N SER A 27 -1.66 12.60 -4.81
CA SER A 27 -0.42 11.83 -4.86
C SER A 27 0.85 12.67 -4.62
N GLY A 28 0.77 13.99 -4.81
CA GLY A 28 1.84 14.93 -4.48
C GLY A 28 1.95 15.26 -2.99
N LEU A 29 1.12 14.65 -2.14
CA LEU A 29 1.25 14.66 -0.69
C LEU A 29 1.54 13.25 -0.19
N LYS A 30 2.19 13.15 0.98
CA LYS A 30 2.32 11.86 1.66
C LYS A 30 0.91 11.30 1.90
N ARG A 31 0.74 10.03 1.60
CA ARG A 31 -0.56 9.35 1.69
C ARG A 31 -0.47 7.88 2.02
N PHE A 32 0.75 7.35 2.12
CA PHE A 32 1.04 6.03 2.64
C PHE A 32 1.68 6.19 4.01
N TYR A 33 1.08 5.59 5.03
CA TYR A 33 1.45 5.79 6.42
C TYR A 33 1.54 4.47 7.15
N VAL A 34 2.54 4.33 8.01
CA VAL A 34 2.67 3.21 8.95
C VAL A 34 2.55 3.76 10.36
N TYR A 35 1.70 3.12 11.15
CA TYR A 35 1.40 3.50 12.53
C TYR A 35 1.87 2.43 13.50
N ASP A 36 2.41 2.88 14.62
CA ASP A 36 2.47 2.11 15.86
C ASP A 36 1.13 2.31 16.60
N LEU A 37 0.43 1.21 16.89
CA LEU A 37 -0.88 1.22 17.54
C LEU A 37 -0.80 1.29 19.06
N ASN A 38 0.34 0.90 19.64
CA ASN A 38 0.58 0.98 21.08
C ASN A 38 0.83 2.44 21.48
N ASP A 39 1.76 3.08 20.78
CA ASP A 39 2.12 4.48 21.02
C ASP A 39 1.21 5.47 20.27
N LYS A 40 0.33 4.96 19.40
CA LYS A 40 -0.64 5.73 18.60
C LYS A 40 0.03 6.79 17.73
N GLU A 41 1.23 6.49 17.27
CA GLU A 41 2.03 7.41 16.48
C GLU A 41 2.25 6.93 15.06
N ARG A 42 2.51 7.88 14.17
CA ARG A 42 2.90 7.59 12.80
C ARG A 42 4.42 7.50 12.71
N ILE A 43 4.92 6.29 12.47
CA ILE A 43 6.36 5.99 12.42
C ILE A 43 6.96 6.03 11.02
N MET A 44 6.14 5.97 9.98
CA MET A 44 6.57 6.14 8.59
C MET A 44 5.54 6.89 7.76
N ALA A 45 6.02 7.64 6.77
CA ALA A 45 5.18 8.36 5.83
C ALA A 45 5.86 8.44 4.45
N SER A 46 5.10 8.17 3.40
CA SER A 46 5.61 8.17 2.03
C SER A 46 4.56 8.72 1.06
N TYR A 47 5.04 9.25 -0.06
CA TYR A 47 4.22 9.36 -1.26
C TYR A 47 3.86 7.96 -1.76
N CYS A 48 2.79 7.84 -2.54
CA CYS A 48 2.44 6.57 -3.16
C CYS A 48 1.90 6.84 -4.55
N MET A 49 2.45 6.20 -5.59
CA MET A 49 1.86 6.18 -6.93
C MET A 49 0.80 5.08 -7.00
N HIS A 50 -0.35 5.38 -7.60
CA HIS A 50 -1.44 4.42 -7.83
C HIS A 50 -1.30 3.75 -9.20
N GLY A 51 -2.10 2.71 -9.45
CA GLY A 51 -2.12 2.04 -10.75
C GLY A 51 -2.58 2.94 -11.89
N SER A 52 -2.01 2.72 -13.07
CA SER A 52 -2.27 3.45 -14.32
C SER A 52 -3.52 3.02 -15.08
N GLY A 53 -4.08 1.86 -14.75
CA GLY A 53 -5.15 1.27 -15.52
C GLY A 53 -6.55 1.83 -15.25
N SER A 54 -7.53 1.28 -15.97
CA SER A 54 -8.95 1.63 -15.86
C SER A 54 -9.27 3.12 -16.04
N GLY A 55 -8.49 3.84 -16.85
CA GLY A 55 -8.68 5.28 -17.09
C GLY A 55 -8.21 6.18 -15.94
N SER A 56 -7.35 5.67 -15.06
CA SER A 56 -6.72 6.45 -14.00
C SER A 56 -5.86 7.56 -14.58
N THR A 57 -5.98 8.76 -14.02
CA THR A 57 -5.07 9.89 -14.26
C THR A 57 -4.37 10.26 -12.96
N GLU A 58 -3.33 11.09 -13.04
CA GLU A 58 -2.62 11.60 -11.85
C GLU A 58 -3.57 12.26 -10.84
N THR A 59 -4.62 12.91 -11.34
CA THR A 59 -5.58 13.68 -10.54
C THR A 59 -6.81 12.86 -10.12
N ARG A 60 -7.14 11.82 -10.88
CA ARG A 60 -8.36 11.03 -10.70
C ARG A 60 -8.05 9.53 -10.75
N PRO A 61 -7.62 8.93 -9.63
CA PRO A 61 -7.41 7.49 -9.57
C PRO A 61 -8.72 6.74 -9.83
N GLN A 62 -8.63 5.64 -10.56
CA GLN A 62 -9.71 4.67 -10.72
C GLN A 62 -9.33 3.37 -10.02
N PHE A 63 -10.35 2.63 -9.57
CA PHE A 63 -10.15 1.41 -8.81
C PHE A 63 -10.83 0.22 -9.47
N SER A 64 -10.17 -0.92 -9.48
CA SER A 64 -10.72 -2.16 -10.01
C SER A 64 -10.10 -3.37 -9.34
N ASN A 65 -10.92 -4.41 -9.16
CA ASN A 65 -10.49 -5.73 -8.71
C ASN A 65 -10.33 -6.73 -9.87
N LYS A 66 -10.56 -6.31 -11.12
CA LYS A 66 -10.48 -7.20 -12.28
C LYS A 66 -9.02 -7.55 -12.61
N LEU A 67 -8.77 -8.79 -13.01
CA LEU A 67 -7.48 -9.20 -13.56
C LEU A 67 -7.14 -8.36 -14.81
N GLY A 68 -5.87 -8.01 -14.98
CA GLY A 68 -5.40 -7.19 -16.09
C GLY A 68 -5.89 -5.73 -16.11
N SER A 69 -6.63 -5.29 -15.08
CA SER A 69 -7.19 -3.92 -15.07
C SER A 69 -6.16 -2.81 -14.87
N ASN A 70 -4.95 -3.16 -14.42
CA ASN A 70 -3.82 -2.29 -14.08
C ASN A 70 -4.14 -1.13 -13.10
N ALA A 71 -5.32 -1.13 -12.50
CA ALA A 71 -5.77 -0.13 -11.54
C ALA A 71 -5.50 -0.57 -10.10
N SER A 72 -5.36 0.38 -9.17
CA SER A 72 -5.34 0.02 -7.75
C SER A 72 -6.70 -0.55 -7.32
N SER A 73 -6.75 -1.19 -6.16
CA SER A 73 -8.02 -1.60 -5.53
C SER A 73 -8.10 -1.01 -4.12
N LEU A 74 -9.32 -0.93 -3.60
CA LEU A 74 -9.61 -0.40 -2.25
C LEU A 74 -9.93 -1.54 -1.30
N GLY A 75 -9.82 -1.27 0.00
CA GLY A 75 -10.13 -2.21 1.06
C GLY A 75 -8.91 -2.64 1.86
N LEU A 76 -9.11 -3.66 2.68
CA LEU A 76 -8.12 -4.21 3.59
C LEU A 76 -7.25 -5.27 2.91
N TYR A 77 -5.94 -5.18 3.13
CA TYR A 77 -4.93 -6.13 2.67
C TYR A 77 -4.15 -6.67 3.86
N ALA A 78 -3.65 -7.89 3.74
CA ALA A 78 -2.63 -8.44 4.61
C ALA A 78 -1.29 -8.53 3.87
N LEU A 79 -0.19 -8.16 4.53
CA LEU A 79 1.16 -8.40 4.05
C LEU A 79 1.49 -9.89 4.24
N THR A 80 1.86 -10.58 3.16
CA THR A 80 2.01 -12.06 3.15
C THR A 80 3.42 -12.56 2.92
N GLY A 81 4.35 -11.71 2.51
CA GLY A 81 5.75 -12.11 2.35
C GLY A 81 6.59 -11.08 1.62
N ILE A 82 7.91 -11.20 1.77
CA ILE A 82 8.86 -10.38 1.01
C ILE A 82 9.15 -11.04 -0.34
N GLY A 83 9.24 -10.20 -1.37
CA GLY A 83 9.63 -10.56 -2.72
C GLY A 83 8.55 -11.29 -3.50
N SER A 84 8.65 -11.17 -4.81
CA SER A 84 7.87 -11.93 -5.79
C SER A 84 8.77 -12.38 -6.94
N ARG A 85 8.24 -13.18 -7.87
CA ARG A 85 8.97 -13.59 -9.08
C ARG A 85 9.35 -12.39 -9.96
N SER A 86 8.54 -11.32 -9.97
CA SER A 86 8.77 -10.13 -10.79
C SER A 86 9.62 -9.06 -10.10
N LEU A 87 9.51 -8.91 -8.77
CA LEU A 87 10.21 -7.88 -8.01
C LEU A 87 10.71 -8.45 -6.67
N ARG A 88 12.03 -8.64 -6.54
CA ARG A 88 12.66 -9.18 -5.31
C ARG A 88 12.54 -8.22 -4.11
N PHE A 89 12.71 -6.93 -4.33
CA PHE A 89 12.51 -5.89 -3.32
C PHE A 89 11.06 -5.40 -3.35
N SER A 90 10.18 -6.18 -2.72
CA SER A 90 8.76 -5.88 -2.61
C SER A 90 8.13 -6.62 -1.44
N ILE A 91 6.89 -6.30 -1.12
CA ILE A 91 6.05 -7.04 -0.19
C ILE A 91 4.79 -7.49 -0.91
N ARG A 92 4.49 -8.79 -0.84
CA ARG A 92 3.28 -9.41 -1.37
C ARG A 92 2.07 -9.08 -0.52
N LEU A 93 0.94 -8.91 -1.19
CA LEU A 93 -0.34 -8.59 -0.56
C LEU A 93 -1.39 -9.64 -0.87
N GLN A 94 -2.24 -9.92 0.11
CA GLN A 94 -3.50 -10.64 -0.04
C GLN A 94 -4.64 -9.66 0.25
N GLY A 95 -5.62 -9.57 -0.64
CA GLY A 95 -6.83 -8.80 -0.39
C GLY A 95 -7.77 -9.57 0.53
N LEU A 96 -8.41 -8.84 1.45
CA LEU A 96 -9.34 -9.36 2.45
C LEU A 96 -10.79 -8.92 2.23
N ASP A 97 -11.01 -7.96 1.32
CA ASP A 97 -12.33 -7.44 0.98
C ASP A 97 -12.74 -7.84 -0.44
N ARG A 98 -14.05 -7.84 -0.72
CA ARG A 98 -14.59 -8.13 -2.07
C ARG A 98 -14.03 -7.18 -3.14
N THR A 99 -13.67 -5.96 -2.77
CA THR A 99 -13.10 -4.93 -3.64
C THR A 99 -11.63 -5.14 -3.99
N ASN A 100 -10.93 -6.05 -3.30
CA ASN A 100 -9.53 -6.37 -3.55
C ASN A 100 -9.21 -7.87 -3.50
N SER A 101 -10.21 -8.75 -3.48
CA SER A 101 -10.05 -10.21 -3.34
C SER A 101 -9.11 -10.85 -4.37
N ASN A 102 -8.94 -10.25 -5.55
CA ASN A 102 -8.02 -10.74 -6.57
C ASN A 102 -6.59 -10.18 -6.44
N ALA A 103 -6.28 -9.39 -5.40
CA ALA A 103 -4.99 -8.71 -5.28
C ALA A 103 -3.79 -9.65 -5.37
N HIS A 104 -3.85 -10.83 -4.72
CA HIS A 104 -2.78 -11.82 -4.81
C HIS A 104 -2.66 -12.41 -6.23
N ALA A 105 -3.78 -12.83 -6.84
CA ALA A 105 -3.81 -13.36 -8.20
C ALA A 105 -3.35 -12.35 -9.26
N ARG A 106 -3.56 -11.06 -8.99
CA ARG A 106 -3.11 -9.93 -9.82
C ARG A 106 -1.65 -9.55 -9.58
N GLY A 107 -0.97 -10.18 -8.62
CA GLY A 107 0.41 -9.86 -8.28
C GLY A 107 0.57 -8.45 -7.70
N ILE A 108 -0.41 -7.95 -6.93
CA ILE A 108 -0.33 -6.63 -6.31
C ILE A 108 0.71 -6.64 -5.18
N LEU A 109 1.60 -5.65 -5.21
CA LEU A 109 2.75 -5.53 -4.30
C LEU A 109 2.79 -4.14 -3.64
N ILE A 110 3.52 -4.05 -2.54
CA ILE A 110 4.20 -2.81 -2.13
C ILE A 110 5.62 -2.88 -2.68
N HIS A 111 6.03 -1.90 -3.47
CA HIS A 111 7.39 -1.81 -3.99
C HIS A 111 7.83 -0.35 -4.09
N SER A 112 9.10 -0.11 -4.40
CA SER A 112 9.61 1.23 -4.59
C SER A 112 9.60 1.62 -6.06
N ALA A 113 9.46 2.90 -6.37
CA ALA A 113 9.70 3.44 -7.69
C ALA A 113 10.63 4.66 -7.59
N GLY A 114 11.67 4.72 -8.41
CA GLY A 114 12.68 5.78 -8.33
C GLY A 114 12.09 7.19 -8.49
N VAL A 115 11.02 7.32 -9.29
CA VAL A 115 10.27 8.58 -9.41
C VAL A 115 9.63 9.01 -8.09
N VAL A 116 9.10 8.06 -7.32
CA VAL A 116 8.50 8.33 -6.01
C VAL A 116 9.57 8.66 -4.97
N SER A 117 10.71 7.95 -4.99
CA SER A 117 11.83 8.21 -4.08
C SER A 117 12.48 9.58 -4.29
N ARG A 118 12.49 10.09 -5.53
CA ARG A 118 13.05 11.42 -5.85
C ARG A 118 12.02 12.54 -5.77
N PHE A 119 10.76 12.22 -5.47
CA PHE A 119 9.70 13.21 -5.44
C PHE A 119 9.85 14.11 -4.20
N ASN A 120 9.95 15.42 -4.42
CA ASN A 120 10.20 16.41 -3.37
C ASN A 120 8.92 17.12 -2.88
N GLY A 121 7.77 16.92 -3.54
CA GLY A 121 6.50 17.56 -3.17
C GLY A 121 6.18 18.88 -3.87
N GLU A 122 7.05 19.35 -4.78
CA GLU A 122 6.83 20.60 -5.51
C GLU A 122 5.67 20.48 -6.51
N ASN A 123 5.54 19.32 -7.17
CA ASN A 123 4.45 19.06 -8.09
C ASN A 123 3.17 18.68 -7.35
N LYS A 124 2.02 19.10 -7.90
CA LYS A 124 0.74 18.86 -7.24
C LYS A 124 0.41 17.35 -7.13
N TYR A 125 0.88 16.56 -8.10
CA TYR A 125 0.66 15.11 -8.22
C TYR A 125 1.96 14.41 -8.60
N LEU A 126 2.10 13.14 -8.21
CA LEU A 126 3.08 12.24 -8.79
C LEU A 126 2.67 11.94 -10.24
N PRO A 127 3.64 11.84 -11.17
CA PRO A 127 3.34 11.37 -12.51
C PRO A 127 2.90 9.91 -12.47
N ILE A 128 2.06 9.52 -13.42
CA ILE A 128 1.57 8.14 -13.54
C ILE A 128 2.24 7.43 -14.72
N ASP A 129 2.81 6.25 -14.47
CA ASP A 129 3.46 5.44 -15.50
C ASP A 129 3.11 3.97 -15.31
N GLY A 130 2.53 3.33 -16.34
CA GLY A 130 2.16 1.91 -16.31
C GLY A 130 3.35 0.95 -16.29
N ARG A 131 4.57 1.41 -16.55
CA ARG A 131 5.81 0.65 -16.30
C ARG A 131 6.19 0.67 -14.83
N LEU A 132 5.77 1.70 -14.10
CA LEU A 132 6.10 1.91 -12.69
C LEU A 132 5.00 1.44 -11.74
N SER A 133 3.72 1.47 -12.13
CA SER A 133 2.65 0.85 -11.36
C SER A 133 1.46 0.39 -12.22
N GLN A 134 1.13 -0.90 -12.06
CA GLN A 134 -0.04 -1.57 -12.66
C GLN A 134 -1.05 -1.99 -11.58
N GLY A 135 -1.22 -1.14 -10.56
CA GLY A 135 -2.15 -1.35 -9.44
C GLY A 135 -1.46 -1.57 -8.09
N CYS A 136 -0.13 -1.66 -8.08
CA CYS A 136 0.70 -1.76 -6.88
C CYS A 136 0.73 -0.45 -6.08
N PHE A 137 1.21 -0.56 -4.84
CA PHE A 137 1.57 0.56 -3.99
C PHE A 137 3.06 0.89 -4.23
N ALA A 138 3.33 1.83 -5.13
CA ALA A 138 4.68 2.27 -5.45
C ALA A 138 5.08 3.43 -4.54
N ILE A 139 5.98 3.18 -3.59
CA ILE A 139 6.39 4.10 -2.52
C ILE A 139 7.87 4.52 -2.62
N ASP A 140 8.34 5.34 -1.69
CA ASP A 140 9.77 5.63 -1.51
C ASP A 140 10.57 4.37 -1.10
N TYR A 141 11.81 4.30 -1.58
CA TYR A 141 12.74 3.20 -1.33
C TYR A 141 13.12 3.03 0.14
N ILE A 142 13.43 4.11 0.86
CA ILE A 142 13.80 4.03 2.28
C ILE A 142 12.62 3.54 3.12
N THR A 143 11.42 4.01 2.79
CA THR A 143 10.18 3.54 3.41
C THR A 143 9.98 2.04 3.17
N LEU A 144 10.17 1.56 1.93
CA LEU A 144 10.06 0.14 1.62
C LEU A 144 11.06 -0.70 2.42
N LEU A 145 12.32 -0.28 2.51
CA LEU A 145 13.34 -1.01 3.27
C LEU A 145 12.98 -1.14 4.75
N ARG A 146 12.55 -0.03 5.35
CA ARG A 146 12.10 -0.02 6.76
C ARG A 146 10.87 -0.91 6.96
N LEU A 147 9.91 -0.87 6.04
CA LEU A 147 8.72 -1.72 6.09
C LEU A 147 9.06 -3.21 5.91
N MET A 148 10.00 -3.55 5.03
CA MET A 148 10.49 -4.92 4.88
C MET A 148 11.18 -5.41 6.17
N ALA A 149 11.98 -4.58 6.82
CA ALA A 149 12.60 -4.91 8.11
C ALA A 149 11.54 -5.15 9.19
N MET A 150 10.55 -4.24 9.30
CA MET A 150 9.41 -4.39 10.21
C MET A 150 8.63 -5.68 9.93
N TYR A 151 8.35 -6.00 8.66
CA TYR A 151 7.66 -7.25 8.31
C TYR A 151 8.44 -8.49 8.75
N LYS A 152 9.78 -8.50 8.62
CA LYS A 152 10.61 -9.62 9.08
C LYS A 152 10.51 -9.84 10.58
N LEU A 153 10.46 -8.76 11.36
CA LEU A 153 10.43 -8.79 12.82
C LEU A 153 9.03 -9.06 13.38
N HIS A 154 7.99 -8.44 12.80
CA HIS A 154 6.66 -8.39 13.40
C HIS A 154 5.56 -8.98 12.51
N GLY A 155 5.81 -9.16 11.21
CA GLY A 155 4.80 -9.49 10.20
C GLY A 155 4.71 -10.96 9.77
N ARG A 156 5.69 -11.80 10.13
CA ARG A 156 5.75 -13.21 9.67
C ARG A 156 4.72 -14.10 10.35
N HIS A 157 4.47 -13.89 11.64
CA HIS A 157 3.56 -14.71 12.44
C HIS A 157 2.17 -14.09 12.57
N LYS A 158 2.12 -12.78 12.87
CA LYS A 158 0.91 -11.97 12.83
C LYS A 158 1.02 -11.01 11.65
N ARG A 159 0.18 -11.18 10.63
CA ARG A 159 0.30 -10.36 9.40
C ARG A 159 -0.11 -8.92 9.67
N ILE A 160 0.72 -7.98 9.21
CA ILE A 160 0.43 -6.54 9.28
C ILE A 160 -0.64 -6.22 8.23
N LEU A 161 -1.63 -5.42 8.65
CA LEU A 161 -2.73 -5.00 7.81
C LEU A 161 -2.44 -3.66 7.13
N LEU A 162 -2.90 -3.52 5.89
CA LEU A 162 -2.91 -2.28 5.13
C LEU A 162 -4.34 -1.97 4.69
N TRP A 163 -4.82 -0.76 4.96
CA TRP A 163 -6.11 -0.29 4.44
C TRP A 163 -5.91 0.77 3.37
N ALA A 164 -6.36 0.45 2.16
CA ALA A 164 -6.42 1.39 1.06
C ALA A 164 -7.82 2.01 1.00
N CYS A 165 -7.90 3.32 1.16
CA CYS A 165 -9.15 4.06 1.20
C CYS A 165 -9.18 5.19 0.17
N TYR A 166 -10.39 5.61 -0.17
CA TYR A 166 -10.66 6.75 -1.03
C TYR A 166 -11.96 7.37 -0.52
N LYS A 167 -11.85 8.50 0.18
CA LYS A 167 -13.00 9.33 0.52
C LYS A 167 -12.80 10.67 -0.18
N SER A 168 -13.71 10.99 -1.10
CA SER A 168 -13.80 12.28 -1.77
C SER A 168 -14.17 13.38 -0.80
#